data_AF-A0A9D1MJG5-F1
#
_entry.id   AF-A0A9D1MJG5-F1
#
_cell.length_a   1.000
_cell.length_b   1.000
_cell.length_c   1.000
_cell.angle_alpha   90.00
_cell.angle_beta   90.00
_cell.angle_gamma   90.00
#
_symmetry.space_group_name_H-M   'P 1'
#
loop_
_entity.id
_entity.type
_entity.pdbx_description
1 polymer ?
#
loop_
_entity_poly.entity_id
_entity_poly.type
_entity_poly.pdbx_seq_one_letter_code
_entity_poly.pdbx_strand_id
1 'polypeptide(L)'
;MNNSFLAALAEYQIVIIVVVAAVFVGVIIAALIFTHRRKRSVDETVLESREDVSENAKTVQVLKVLAEGKSEVCAELEKLYDVLLYLTPSAEDEVAVIDDKIKSALGDIKIELTKTRGEEGCGKAMQYIADIKVLVAERAVITKS
;
A
#
# COMPACT_ATOMS: atom_id res chain seq x y z
N MET A 1 20.23 -58.81 -16.40
CA MET A 1 20.26 -57.34 -16.64
C MET A 1 19.40 -56.53 -15.66
N ASN A 2 18.56 -57.14 -14.81
CA ASN A 2 17.75 -56.38 -13.83
C ASN A 2 18.49 -56.09 -12.50
N ASN A 3 19.43 -56.96 -12.08
CA ASN A 3 20.08 -56.82 -10.76
C ASN A 3 21.09 -55.65 -10.71
N SER A 4 21.78 -55.35 -11.80
CA SER A 4 22.74 -54.23 -11.87
C SER A 4 22.06 -52.86 -11.93
N PHE A 5 20.86 -52.77 -12.50
CA PHE A 5 20.10 -51.52 -12.57
C PHE A 5 19.47 -51.18 -11.22
N LEU A 6 18.95 -52.17 -10.49
CA LEU A 6 18.41 -52.00 -9.14
C LEU A 6 19.49 -51.64 -8.10
N ALA A 7 20.70 -52.18 -8.23
CA ALA A 7 21.83 -51.84 -7.36
C ALA A 7 22.32 -50.40 -7.58
N ALA A 8 22.36 -49.93 -8.83
CA ALA A 8 22.69 -48.54 -9.13
C ALA A 8 21.62 -47.57 -8.60
N LEU A 9 20.33 -47.92 -8.69
CA LEU A 9 19.24 -47.11 -8.17
C LEU A 9 19.25 -46.97 -6.63
N ALA A 10 19.79 -47.95 -5.90
CA ALA A 10 19.90 -47.89 -4.44
C ALA A 10 20.83 -46.78 -3.95
N GLU A 11 21.93 -46.51 -4.66
CA GLU A 11 22.84 -45.40 -4.35
C GLU A 11 22.21 -44.03 -4.62
N TYR A 12 21.41 -43.92 -5.69
CA TYR A 12 20.73 -42.66 -6.05
C TYR A 12 19.37 -42.49 -5.38
N GLN A 13 18.85 -43.49 -4.66
CA GLN A 13 17.52 -43.45 -4.05
C GLN A 13 17.36 -42.28 -3.08
N ILE A 14 18.38 -42.02 -2.25
CA ILE A 14 18.38 -40.90 -1.31
C ILE A 14 18.36 -39.56 -2.06
N VAL A 15 19.15 -39.45 -3.13
CA VAL A 15 19.21 -38.23 -3.96
C VAL A 15 17.86 -37.97 -4.64
N ILE A 16 17.23 -39.01 -5.20
CA ILE A 16 15.91 -38.91 -5.83
C ILE A 16 14.86 -38.47 -4.81
N ILE A 17 14.84 -39.06 -3.61
CA ILE A 17 13.89 -38.68 -2.54
C ILE A 17 14.07 -37.21 -2.15
N VAL A 18 15.31 -36.75 -1.97
CA VAL A 18 15.60 -35.35 -1.61
C VAL A 18 15.16 -34.38 -2.71
N VAL A 19 15.42 -34.71 -3.98
CA VAL A 19 15.00 -33.87 -5.12
C VAL A 19 13.47 -33.80 -5.21
N VAL A 20 12.79 -34.94 -5.08
CA VAL A 20 11.31 -34.98 -5.12
C VAL A 20 10.72 -34.20 -3.94
N ALA A 21 11.28 -34.33 -2.74
CA ALA A 21 10.85 -33.58 -1.57
C ALA A 21 11.05 -32.07 -1.75
N ALA A 22 12.18 -31.63 -2.30
CA ALA A 22 12.44 -30.22 -2.58
C ALA A 22 11.45 -29.62 -3.59
N VAL A 23 11.13 -30.37 -4.66
CA VAL A 23 10.12 -29.96 -5.64
C VAL A 23 8.74 -29.88 -4.97
N PHE A 24 8.37 -30.86 -4.15
CA PHE A 24 7.08 -30.88 -3.47
C PHE A 24 6.92 -29.71 -2.49
N VAL A 25 7.97 -29.40 -1.71
CA VAL A 25 8.01 -28.23 -0.83
C VAL A 25 7.87 -26.94 -1.63
N GLY A 26 8.57 -26.82 -2.77
CA GLY A 26 8.43 -25.68 -3.68
C GLY A 26 7.00 -25.49 -4.19
N VAL A 27 6.33 -26.58 -4.59
CA VAL A 27 4.93 -26.55 -5.04
C VAL A 27 3.99 -26.15 -3.91
N ILE A 28 4.18 -26.67 -2.70
CA ILE A 28 3.37 -26.28 -1.52
C ILE A 28 3.54 -24.79 -1.21
N ILE A 29 4.78 -24.29 -1.21
CA ILE A 29 5.06 -22.87 -0.96
C ILE A 29 4.40 -22.00 -2.04
N ALA A 30 4.54 -22.36 -3.31
CA ALA A 30 3.91 -21.64 -4.42
C ALA A 30 2.37 -21.64 -4.31
N ALA A 31 1.76 -22.79 -3.96
CA ALA A 31 0.33 -22.91 -3.76
C ALA A 31 -0.17 -22.10 -2.55
N LEU A 32 0.60 -22.05 -1.45
CA LEU A 32 0.28 -21.24 -0.29
C LEU A 32 0.33 -19.74 -0.62
N ILE A 33 1.37 -19.27 -1.31
CA ILE A 33 1.47 -17.86 -1.76
C ILE A 33 0.29 -17.51 -2.68
N PHE A 34 -0.03 -18.39 -3.63
CA PHE A 34 -1.10 -18.17 -4.60
C PHE A 34 -2.49 -18.15 -3.94
N THR A 35 -2.73 -19.07 -2.99
CA THR A 35 -4.01 -19.12 -2.26
C THR A 35 -4.15 -17.98 -1.26
N HIS A 36 -3.06 -17.49 -0.67
CA HIS A 36 -3.13 -16.35 0.25
C HIS A 36 -3.46 -15.04 -0.48
N ARG A 37 -2.87 -14.82 -1.66
CA ARG A 37 -3.28 -13.69 -2.54
C ARG A 37 -4.74 -13.78 -2.99
N ARG A 38 -5.28 -14.99 -3.17
CA ARG A 38 -6.65 -15.20 -3.66
C ARG A 38 -7.74 -15.16 -2.57
N LYS A 39 -7.36 -15.14 -1.29
CA LYS A 39 -8.28 -15.32 -0.15
C LYS A 39 -8.69 -14.03 0.57
N ARG A 40 -8.25 -12.84 0.10
CA ARG A 40 -8.90 -11.62 0.58
C ARG A 40 -10.29 -11.56 -0.02
N SER A 41 -11.29 -11.61 0.83
CA SER A 41 -12.66 -11.38 0.38
C SER A 41 -12.79 -9.94 -0.09
N VAL A 42 -13.63 -9.68 -1.10
CA VAL A 42 -13.92 -8.32 -1.57
C VAL A 42 -14.33 -7.42 -0.40
N ASP A 43 -15.08 -7.99 0.56
CA ASP A 43 -15.52 -7.29 1.77
C ASP A 43 -14.34 -6.85 2.66
N GLU A 44 -13.35 -7.73 2.86
CA GLU A 44 -12.13 -7.42 3.62
C GLU A 44 -11.29 -6.33 2.94
N THR A 45 -11.14 -6.36 1.61
CA THR A 45 -10.41 -5.32 0.87
C THR A 45 -11.11 -3.96 0.90
N VAL A 46 -12.44 -3.94 0.88
CA VAL A 46 -13.22 -2.69 1.00
C VAL A 46 -13.10 -2.12 2.41
N LEU A 47 -13.08 -2.98 3.43
CA LEU A 47 -12.87 -2.56 4.82
C LEU A 47 -11.48 -1.97 5.02
N GLU A 48 -10.42 -2.61 4.52
CA GLU A 48 -9.05 -2.07 4.54
C GLU A 48 -9.00 -0.70 3.84
N SER A 49 -9.53 -0.59 2.62
CA SER A 49 -9.59 0.69 1.89
C SER A 49 -10.34 1.78 2.67
N ARG A 50 -11.42 1.42 3.38
CA ARG A 50 -12.17 2.37 4.21
C ARG A 50 -11.33 2.85 5.40
N GLU A 51 -10.57 1.97 6.02
CA GLU A 51 -9.66 2.32 7.11
C GLU A 51 -8.57 3.27 6.61
N ASP A 52 -7.94 2.95 5.47
CA ASP A 52 -6.90 3.77 4.85
C ASP A 52 -7.39 5.18 4.49
N VAL A 53 -8.57 5.29 3.87
CA VAL A 53 -9.21 6.57 3.57
C VAL A 53 -9.42 7.40 4.85
N SER A 54 -9.92 6.77 5.91
CA SER A 54 -10.12 7.42 7.21
C SER A 54 -8.79 7.82 7.88
N GLU A 55 -7.76 6.99 7.83
CA GLU A 55 -6.43 7.31 8.34
C GLU A 55 -5.79 8.49 7.61
N ASN A 56 -5.90 8.51 6.28
CA ASN A 56 -5.40 9.60 5.45
C ASN A 56 -6.08 10.93 5.82
N ALA A 57 -7.41 10.94 5.96
CA ALA A 57 -8.15 12.12 6.43
C ALA A 57 -7.73 12.55 7.84
N LYS A 58 -7.59 11.62 8.80
CA LYS A 58 -7.10 11.94 10.16
C LYS A 58 -5.69 12.54 10.15
N THR A 59 -4.82 12.05 9.28
CA THR A 59 -3.46 12.57 9.14
C THR A 59 -3.48 14.04 8.75
N VAL A 60 -4.39 14.46 7.86
CA VAL A 60 -4.55 15.87 7.50
C VAL A 60 -4.88 16.76 8.70
N GLN A 61 -5.69 16.28 9.65
CA GLN A 61 -5.96 17.03 10.88
C GLN A 61 -4.69 17.27 11.72
N VAL A 62 -3.79 16.29 11.78
CA VAL A 62 -2.49 16.45 12.43
C VAL A 62 -1.62 17.47 11.68
N LEU A 63 -1.64 17.44 10.34
CA LEU A 63 -0.91 18.40 9.52
C LEU A 63 -1.40 19.84 9.73
N LYS A 64 -2.71 20.05 9.92
CA LYS A 64 -3.26 21.37 10.23
C LYS A 64 -2.70 21.95 11.52
N VAL A 65 -2.50 21.12 12.54
CA VAL A 65 -1.86 21.54 13.80
C VAL A 65 -0.39 21.91 13.56
N LEU A 66 0.33 21.15 12.73
CA LEU A 66 1.72 21.47 12.39
C LEU A 66 1.84 22.73 11.50
N ALA A 67 0.81 23.02 10.71
CA ALA A 67 0.71 24.21 9.87
C ALA A 67 0.20 25.45 10.64
N GLU A 68 0.03 25.39 11.96
CA GLU A 68 -0.43 26.53 12.75
C GLU A 68 0.40 27.79 12.46
N GLY A 69 -0.29 28.92 12.21
CA GLY A 69 0.31 30.17 11.77
C GLY A 69 0.51 30.31 10.25
N LYS A 70 0.31 29.25 9.46
CA LYS A 70 0.42 29.25 7.99
C LYS A 70 -0.98 29.16 7.36
N SER A 71 -1.70 30.29 7.33
CA SER A 71 -3.13 30.35 6.96
C SER A 71 -3.47 29.72 5.61
N GLU A 72 -2.64 29.95 4.58
CA GLU A 72 -2.83 29.38 3.24
C GLU A 72 -2.75 27.84 3.26
N VAL A 73 -1.73 27.30 3.92
CA VAL A 73 -1.55 25.85 4.05
C VAL A 73 -2.70 25.23 4.84
N CYS A 74 -3.14 25.86 5.93
CA CYS A 74 -4.28 25.40 6.70
C CYS A 74 -5.57 25.36 5.87
N ALA A 75 -5.81 26.36 5.02
CA ALA A 75 -6.98 26.40 4.15
C ALA A 75 -6.96 25.28 3.09
N GLU A 76 -5.78 25.01 2.52
CA GLU A 76 -5.62 23.94 1.54
C GLU A 76 -5.69 22.53 2.18
N LEU A 77 -5.14 22.36 3.38
CA LEU A 77 -5.31 21.14 4.17
C LEU A 77 -6.78 20.92 4.56
N GLU A 78 -7.55 21.97 4.85
CA GLU A 78 -8.98 21.81 5.14
C GLU A 78 -9.76 21.27 3.94
N LYS A 79 -9.52 21.85 2.75
CA LYS A 79 -10.13 21.33 1.53
C LYS A 79 -9.71 19.89 1.26
N LEU A 80 -8.45 19.56 1.51
CA LEU A 80 -7.94 18.21 1.33
C LEU A 80 -8.57 17.23 2.33
N TYR A 81 -8.79 17.64 3.57
CA TYR A 81 -9.48 16.84 4.58
C TYR A 81 -10.87 16.44 4.11
N ASP A 82 -11.67 17.40 3.65
CA ASP A 82 -13.03 17.13 3.16
C ASP A 82 -13.00 16.16 1.97
N VAL A 83 -12.10 16.38 1.03
CA VAL A 83 -11.95 15.51 -0.15
C VAL A 83 -11.60 14.07 0.24
N LEU A 84 -10.61 13.89 1.12
CA LEU A 84 -10.17 12.55 1.54
C LEU A 84 -11.25 11.87 2.39
N LEU A 85 -11.95 12.59 3.26
CA LEU A 85 -12.99 12.02 4.13
C LEU A 85 -14.14 11.37 3.34
N TYR A 86 -14.47 11.92 2.17
CA TYR A 86 -15.57 11.45 1.33
C TYR A 86 -15.13 10.60 0.13
N LEU A 87 -13.88 10.13 0.11
CA LEU A 87 -13.46 9.14 -0.89
C LEU A 87 -14.25 7.84 -0.73
N THR A 88 -14.70 7.29 -1.85
CA THR A 88 -15.38 5.99 -1.86
C THR A 88 -14.34 4.88 -1.70
N PRO A 89 -14.47 4.00 -0.68
CA PRO A 89 -13.60 2.82 -0.56
C PRO A 89 -13.74 1.91 -1.78
N SER A 90 -12.67 1.25 -2.21
CA SER A 90 -12.69 0.31 -3.33
C SER A 90 -11.82 -0.91 -3.04
N ALA A 91 -12.21 -2.06 -3.61
CA ALA A 91 -11.45 -3.31 -3.57
C ALA A 91 -10.36 -3.38 -4.66
N GLU A 92 -10.29 -2.39 -5.54
CA GLU A 92 -9.36 -2.39 -6.67
C GLU A 92 -7.92 -2.17 -6.22
N ASP A 93 -7.02 -3.05 -6.65
CA ASP A 93 -5.59 -2.98 -6.30
C ASP A 93 -4.96 -1.64 -6.71
N GLU A 94 -5.38 -1.07 -7.85
CA GLU A 94 -4.90 0.23 -8.31
C GLU A 94 -5.28 1.36 -7.35
N VAL A 95 -6.46 1.28 -6.73
CA VAL A 95 -6.90 2.25 -5.72
C VAL A 95 -6.02 2.16 -4.47
N ALA A 96 -5.70 0.94 -4.02
CA ALA A 96 -4.81 0.74 -2.87
C ALA A 96 -3.42 1.35 -3.11
N VAL A 97 -2.86 1.16 -4.32
CA VAL A 97 -1.57 1.76 -4.70
C VAL A 97 -1.62 3.30 -4.66
N ILE A 98 -2.73 3.90 -5.08
CA ILE A 98 -2.90 5.35 -5.02
C ILE A 98 -3.08 5.82 -3.56
N ASP A 99 -3.84 5.10 -2.74
CA ASP A 99 -4.02 5.41 -1.31
C ASP A 99 -2.68 5.37 -0.55
N ASP A 100 -1.77 4.46 -0.90
CA ASP A 100 -0.39 4.40 -0.39
C ASP A 100 0.48 5.60 -0.84
N LYS A 101 0.33 6.05 -2.10
CA LYS A 101 1.01 7.26 -2.59
C LYS A 101 0.51 8.50 -1.85
N ILE A 102 -0.81 8.60 -1.62
CA ILE A 102 -1.41 9.69 -0.83
C ILE A 102 -0.84 9.67 0.60
N LYS A 103 -0.82 8.51 1.25
CA LYS A 103 -0.26 8.33 2.60
C LYS A 103 1.20 8.78 2.67
N SER A 104 1.99 8.42 1.66
CA SER A 104 3.40 8.83 1.56
C SER A 104 3.55 10.35 1.40
N ALA A 105 2.79 10.98 0.51
CA ALA A 105 2.80 12.42 0.32
C ALA A 105 2.34 13.20 1.57
N LEU A 106 1.36 12.68 2.32
CA LEU A 106 0.98 13.22 3.63
C LEU A 106 2.14 13.15 4.64
N GLY A 107 2.91 12.07 4.61
CA GLY A 107 4.15 11.93 5.37
C GLY A 107 5.19 13.00 5.00
N ASP A 108 5.35 13.29 3.71
CA ASP A 108 6.28 14.32 3.24
C ASP A 108 5.85 15.73 3.65
N ILE A 109 4.54 16.03 3.63
CA ILE A 109 4.00 17.29 4.19
C ILE A 109 4.35 17.40 5.68
N LYS A 110 4.17 16.32 6.44
CA LYS A 110 4.51 16.29 7.88
C LYS A 110 5.98 16.63 8.12
N ILE A 111 6.87 16.00 7.34
CA ILE A 111 8.32 16.24 7.43
C ILE A 111 8.61 17.71 7.14
N GLU A 112 8.03 18.25 6.07
CA GLU A 112 8.31 19.61 5.64
C GLU A 112 7.81 20.65 6.64
N LEU A 113 6.57 20.50 7.12
CA LEU A 113 6.01 21.40 8.16
C LEU A 113 6.78 21.32 9.48
N THR A 114 7.35 20.15 9.80
CA THR A 114 8.20 19.99 10.98
C THR A 114 9.53 20.73 10.82
N LYS A 115 10.13 20.71 9.62
CA LYS A 115 11.37 21.46 9.33
C LYS A 115 11.16 22.97 9.38
N THR A 116 10.05 23.45 8.83
CA THR A 116 9.72 24.89 8.77
C THR A 116 8.90 25.36 9.99
N ARG A 117 9.01 24.65 11.11
CA ARG A 117 8.24 24.97 12.32
C ARG A 117 8.80 26.25 12.94
N GLY A 118 7.94 27.25 13.15
CA GLY A 118 8.35 28.57 13.62
C GLY A 118 8.88 29.51 12.53
N GLU A 119 8.93 29.05 11.27
CA GLU A 119 9.24 29.87 10.11
C GLU A 119 7.96 30.29 9.39
N GLU A 120 7.99 31.44 8.68
CA GLU A 120 6.88 31.91 7.85
C GLU A 120 6.64 31.02 6.61
N GLY A 121 7.70 30.42 6.07
CA GLY A 121 7.63 29.54 4.90
C GLY A 121 7.07 28.16 5.21
N CYS A 122 6.50 27.48 4.20
CA CYS A 122 6.00 26.10 4.30
C CYS A 122 6.82 25.08 3.50
N GLY A 123 7.98 25.51 3.00
CA GLY A 123 8.84 24.68 2.15
C GLY A 123 8.08 24.12 0.95
N LYS A 124 8.19 22.81 0.74
CA LYS A 124 7.47 22.08 -0.31
C LYS A 124 6.07 21.57 0.08
N ALA A 125 5.52 21.92 1.24
CA ALA A 125 4.23 21.39 1.69
C ALA A 125 3.09 21.64 0.70
N MET A 126 3.03 22.84 0.11
CA MET A 126 2.01 23.18 -0.90
C MET A 126 2.15 22.37 -2.19
N GLN A 127 3.38 22.02 -2.58
CA GLN A 127 3.60 21.16 -3.74
C GLN A 127 3.03 19.76 -3.49
N TYR A 128 3.32 19.16 -2.34
CA TYR A 128 2.78 17.83 -2.00
C TYR A 128 1.26 17.83 -1.85
N ILE A 129 0.65 18.94 -1.38
CA ILE A 129 -0.82 19.07 -1.40
C ILE A 129 -1.36 19.07 -2.83
N ALA A 130 -0.69 19.75 -3.76
CA ALA A 130 -1.09 19.72 -5.18
C ALA A 130 -0.93 18.32 -5.78
N ASP A 131 0.15 17.61 -5.46
CA ASP A 131 0.37 16.23 -5.91
C ASP A 131 -0.72 15.29 -5.41
N ILE A 132 -1.16 15.42 -4.14
CA ILE A 132 -2.28 14.63 -3.61
C ILE A 132 -3.57 14.90 -4.36
N LYS A 133 -3.85 16.14 -4.78
CA LYS A 133 -5.05 16.44 -5.58
C LYS A 133 -5.04 15.73 -6.92
N VAL A 134 -3.87 15.59 -7.54
CA VAL A 134 -3.71 14.81 -8.79
C VAL A 134 -3.98 13.33 -8.51
N LEU A 135 -3.41 12.77 -7.45
CA LEU A 135 -3.63 11.38 -7.04
C LEU A 135 -5.11 11.09 -6.75
N VAL A 136 -5.80 12.01 -6.07
CA VAL A 136 -7.26 11.91 -5.84
C VAL A 136 -8.02 11.89 -7.16
N ALA A 137 -7.64 12.72 -8.13
CA ALA A 137 -8.29 12.74 -9.43
C ALA A 137 -8.05 11.43 -10.20
N GLU A 138 -6.83 10.90 -10.17
CA GLU A 138 -6.48 9.58 -10.73
C GLU A 138 -7.32 8.47 -10.11
N ARG A 139 -7.40 8.42 -8.77
CA ARG A 139 -8.23 7.48 -8.02
C ARG A 139 -9.70 7.56 -8.42
N ALA A 140 -10.22 8.78 -8.60
CA ALA A 140 -11.62 9.00 -8.93
C ALA A 140 -12.01 8.51 -10.34
N VAL A 141 -11.05 8.40 -11.27
CA VAL A 141 -11.29 7.80 -12.60
C VAL A 141 -11.57 6.31 -12.45
N ILE A 142 -10.79 5.63 -11.61
CA ILE A 142 -10.87 4.19 -11.37
C ILE A 142 -12.17 3.84 -10.64
N THR A 143 -12.50 4.55 -9.57
CA THR A 143 -13.73 4.25 -8.79
C THR A 143 -15.04 4.67 -9.47
N LYS A 144 -14.99 5.34 -10.63
CA LYS A 144 -16.16 5.75 -11.42
C LYS A 144 -16.40 4.87 -12.65
N SER A 145 -15.44 4.02 -13.02
CA SER A 145 -15.61 3.03 -14.11
C SER A 145 -16.40 1.82 -13.65
#